data_AF-A0A959TC80-F1
#
_entry.id   AF-A0A959TC80-F1
#
_cell.length_a   1.000
_cell.length_b   1.000
_cell.length_c   1.000
_cell.angle_alpha   90.00
_cell.angle_beta   90.00
_cell.angle_gamma   90.00
#
_symmetry.space_group_name_H-M   'P 1'
#
loop_
_entity.id
_entity.type
_entity.pdbx_description
1 polymer ?
#
loop_
_entity_poly.entity_id
_entity_poly.type
_entity_poly.pdbx_seq_one_letter_code
_entity_poly.pdbx_strand_id
1 'polypeptide(L)'
;KGEHTLDLPSLFPPNEAYQALQAYRTPFHDRWLFWGLMGWGGLAVLWGFILGVWVLVNGVLRLRRLPVRTSWPLSLAGLGLVALVGLVGVLLTLEQVFYFGLGDVRPALAALPYFLLVVAVVLFLRARRHPGERWPLMPALVLLLPMLAGCAYWGFFLPH
;
A
#
# COMPACT_ATOMS: atom_id res chain seq x y z
N LYS A 1 -27.88 -7.19 42.12
CA LYS A 1 -26.42 -7.23 41.86
C LYS A 1 -26.23 -6.82 40.40
N GLY A 2 -26.22 -5.51 40.16
CA GLY A 2 -26.10 -4.96 38.82
C GLY A 2 -24.66 -5.10 38.34
N GLU A 3 -24.49 -5.53 37.10
CA GLU A 3 -23.23 -5.48 36.40
C GLU A 3 -22.85 -4.00 36.25
N HIS A 4 -22.13 -3.47 37.23
CA HIS A 4 -21.45 -2.20 37.12
C HIS A 4 -20.19 -2.42 36.29
N THR A 5 -20.34 -2.60 34.98
CA THR A 5 -19.25 -2.32 34.05
C THR A 5 -19.05 -0.81 34.06
N LEU A 6 -18.22 -0.36 35.00
CA LEU A 6 -17.76 1.02 35.07
C LEU A 6 -17.08 1.34 33.75
N ASP A 7 -17.66 2.29 33.03
CA ASP A 7 -17.10 2.84 31.80
C ASP A 7 -15.91 3.72 32.18
N LEU A 8 -14.74 3.07 32.41
CA LEU A 8 -13.48 3.72 32.78
C LEU A 8 -13.11 4.96 31.95
N PRO A 9 -13.44 5.06 30.64
CA PRO A 9 -13.16 6.25 29.84
C PRO A 9 -13.83 7.54 30.36
N SER A 10 -14.96 7.42 31.07
CA SER A 10 -15.72 8.56 31.59
C SER A 10 -15.12 9.20 32.85
N LEU A 11 -14.14 8.53 33.48
CA LEU A 11 -13.49 8.98 34.70
C LEU A 11 -12.27 9.88 34.45
N PHE A 12 -11.81 9.99 33.21
CA PHE A 12 -10.68 10.83 32.83
C PHE A 12 -11.17 12.08 32.08
N PRO A 13 -10.52 13.25 32.28
CA PRO A 13 -10.79 14.43 31.47
C PRO A 13 -10.56 14.12 29.99
N PRO A 14 -11.28 14.76 29.06
CA PRO A 14 -11.15 14.51 27.62
C PRO A 14 -9.69 14.72 27.19
N ASN A 15 -9.00 13.61 26.95
CA ASN A 15 -7.62 13.59 26.49
C ASN A 15 -7.65 13.24 25.00
N GLU A 16 -7.30 14.21 24.15
CA GLU A 16 -7.29 14.06 22.70
C GLU A 16 -6.39 12.90 22.24
N ALA A 17 -5.28 12.63 22.94
CA ALA A 17 -4.40 11.52 22.63
C ALA A 17 -5.05 10.15 22.92
N TYR A 18 -5.85 10.07 23.99
CA TYR A 18 -6.59 8.84 24.32
C TYR A 18 -7.75 8.60 23.34
N GLN A 19 -8.47 9.66 22.97
CA GLN A 19 -9.53 9.57 21.96
C GLN A 19 -8.97 9.21 20.58
N ALA A 20 -7.79 9.73 20.22
CA ALA A 20 -7.09 9.36 18.99
C ALA A 20 -6.71 7.86 18.98
N LEU A 21 -6.23 7.32 20.10
CA LEU A 21 -5.94 5.89 20.24
C LEU A 21 -7.20 5.02 20.17
N GLN A 22 -8.31 5.47 20.77
CA GLN A 22 -9.58 4.75 20.72
C GLN A 22 -10.19 4.71 19.31
N ALA A 23 -9.97 5.77 18.51
CA ALA A 23 -10.42 5.85 17.12
C ALA A 23 -9.47 5.15 16.12
N TYR A 24 -8.29 4.71 16.57
CA TYR A 24 -7.24 4.16 15.72
C TYR A 24 -7.56 2.71 15.32
N ARG A 25 -7.96 2.50 14.05
CA ARG A 25 -8.24 1.17 13.52
C ARG A 25 -7.01 0.55 12.88
N THR A 26 -6.67 -0.64 13.36
CA THR A 26 -5.60 -1.49 12.80
C THR A 26 -6.16 -2.83 12.36
N PRO A 27 -5.50 -3.54 11.43
CA PRO A 27 -6.01 -4.82 10.93
C PRO A 27 -6.08 -5.92 11.99
N PHE A 28 -5.40 -5.73 13.12
CA PHE A 28 -5.45 -6.65 14.25
C PHE A 28 -6.74 -6.53 15.07
N HIS A 29 -7.38 -5.37 15.06
CA HIS A 29 -8.61 -5.10 15.81
C HIS A 29 -9.87 -5.20 14.93
N ASP A 30 -9.74 -4.98 13.62
CA ASP A 30 -10.86 -5.04 12.67
C ASP A 30 -10.66 -6.13 11.61
N ARG A 31 -11.47 -7.19 11.70
CA ARG A 31 -11.45 -8.32 10.76
C ARG A 31 -11.76 -7.88 9.32
N TRP A 32 -12.60 -6.86 9.13
CA TRP A 32 -12.89 -6.35 7.79
C TRP A 32 -11.67 -5.70 7.17
N LEU A 33 -10.90 -4.95 7.96
CA LEU A 33 -9.67 -4.34 7.51
C LEU A 33 -8.59 -5.38 7.20
N PHE A 34 -8.49 -6.44 8.01
CA PHE A 34 -7.61 -7.58 7.75
C PHE A 34 -7.91 -8.26 6.41
N TRP A 35 -9.16 -8.72 6.22
CA TRP A 35 -9.57 -9.38 4.98
C TRP A 35 -9.52 -8.44 3.77
N GLY A 36 -9.83 -7.15 3.98
CA GLY A 36 -9.68 -6.11 2.98
C GLY A 36 -8.24 -5.99 2.49
N LEU A 37 -7.27 -5.86 3.40
CA LEU A 37 -5.84 -5.81 3.08
C LEU A 37 -5.35 -7.11 2.43
N MET A 38 -5.79 -8.27 2.92
CA MET A 38 -5.42 -9.56 2.34
C MET A 38 -5.94 -9.70 0.89
N GLY A 39 -7.21 -9.34 0.65
CA GLY A 39 -7.78 -9.31 -0.70
C GLY A 39 -7.08 -8.30 -1.61
N TRP A 40 -6.74 -7.13 -1.07
CA TRP A 40 -6.01 -6.09 -1.80
C TRP A 40 -4.61 -6.54 -2.21
N GLY A 41 -3.89 -7.20 -1.30
CA GLY A 41 -2.60 -7.84 -1.57
C GLY A 41 -2.74 -8.93 -2.63
N GLY A 42 -3.78 -9.76 -2.57
CA GLY A 42 -4.07 -10.78 -3.57
C GLY A 42 -4.30 -10.18 -4.98
N LEU A 43 -5.09 -9.11 -5.08
CA LEU A 43 -5.29 -8.39 -6.35
C LEU A 43 -3.98 -7.81 -6.89
N ALA A 44 -3.12 -7.28 -6.02
CA ALA A 44 -1.82 -6.77 -6.42
C ALA A 44 -0.87 -7.85 -6.93
N VAL A 45 -0.88 -9.04 -6.32
CA VAL A 45 -0.13 -10.21 -6.82
C VAL A 45 -0.64 -10.62 -8.20
N LEU A 46 -1.96 -10.73 -8.38
CA LEU A 46 -2.57 -11.11 -9.65
C LEU A 46 -2.20 -10.11 -10.77
N TRP A 47 -2.35 -8.81 -10.50
CA TRP A 47 -2.02 -7.79 -11.48
C TRP A 47 -0.50 -7.71 -11.76
N GLY A 48 0.32 -7.88 -10.72
CA GLY A 48 1.77 -7.96 -10.84
C GLY A 48 2.21 -9.14 -11.71
N PHE A 49 1.56 -10.29 -11.59
CA PHE A 49 1.80 -11.45 -12.44
C PHE A 49 1.47 -11.16 -13.91
N ILE A 50 0.33 -10.54 -14.19
CA ILE A 50 -0.07 -10.14 -15.56
C ILE A 50 0.96 -9.19 -16.17
N LEU A 51 1.41 -8.17 -15.43
CA LEU A 51 2.46 -7.25 -15.87
C LEU A 51 3.80 -7.98 -16.09
N GLY A 52 4.15 -8.92 -15.21
CA GLY A 52 5.36 -9.73 -15.32
C GLY A 52 5.39 -10.56 -16.60
N VAL A 53 4.29 -11.26 -16.92
CA VAL A 53 4.12 -11.98 -18.19
C VAL A 53 4.28 -11.04 -19.38
N TRP A 54 3.68 -9.84 -19.30
CA TRP A 54 3.75 -8.89 -20.40
C TRP A 54 5.17 -8.34 -20.61
N VAL A 55 5.90 -8.02 -19.54
CA VAL A 55 7.30 -7.61 -19.59
C VAL A 55 8.16 -8.73 -20.19
N LEU A 56 7.91 -9.98 -19.81
CA LEU A 56 8.64 -11.14 -20.32
C LEU A 56 8.39 -11.36 -21.82
N VAL A 57 7.14 -11.31 -22.27
CA VAL A 57 6.78 -11.37 -23.70
C VAL A 57 7.46 -10.25 -24.47
N ASN A 58 7.40 -9.02 -23.97
CA ASN A 58 8.08 -7.88 -24.59
C ASN A 58 9.61 -8.06 -24.63
N GLY A 59 10.20 -8.67 -23.59
CA GLY A 59 11.61 -9.04 -23.56
C GLY A 59 11.99 -10.04 -24.65
N VAL A 60 11.19 -11.09 -24.82
CA VAL A 60 11.38 -12.11 -25.87
C VAL A 60 11.24 -11.50 -27.27
N LEU A 61 10.21 -10.67 -27.49
CA LEU A 61 10.01 -9.97 -28.77
C LEU A 61 11.20 -9.04 -29.08
N ARG A 62 11.74 -8.35 -28.08
CA ARG A 62 12.92 -7.49 -28.22
C ARG A 62 14.16 -8.30 -28.56
N LEU A 63 14.35 -9.46 -27.93
CA LEU A 63 15.45 -10.38 -28.26
C LEU A 63 15.36 -10.89 -29.71
N ARG A 64 14.13 -11.08 -30.20
CA ARG A 64 13.84 -11.42 -31.62
C ARG A 64 13.91 -10.23 -32.57
N ARG A 65 14.37 -9.05 -32.11
CA ARG A 65 14.49 -7.80 -32.89
C ARG A 65 13.17 -7.31 -33.50
N LEU A 66 12.03 -7.66 -32.91
CA LEU A 66 10.72 -7.18 -33.33
C LEU A 66 10.46 -5.77 -32.74
N PRO A 67 9.60 -4.95 -33.37
CA PRO A 67 9.23 -3.66 -32.82
C PRO A 67 8.44 -3.86 -31.51
N VAL A 68 9.00 -3.41 -30.40
CA VAL A 68 8.37 -3.47 -29.08
C VAL A 68 8.17 -2.07 -28.53
N ARG A 69 7.01 -1.83 -27.94
CA ARG A 69 6.70 -0.59 -27.24
C ARG A 69 7.52 -0.48 -25.95
N THR A 70 7.78 0.75 -25.48
CA THR A 70 8.59 1.02 -24.28
C THR A 70 8.13 0.21 -23.06
N SER A 71 9.02 -0.63 -22.50
CA SER A 71 8.69 -1.56 -21.41
C SER A 71 8.94 -1.03 -20.00
N TRP A 72 9.77 0.01 -19.84
CA TRP A 72 10.14 0.51 -18.51
C TRP A 72 8.95 0.93 -17.61
N PRO A 73 7.84 1.53 -18.10
CA PRO A 73 6.74 1.91 -17.21
C PRO A 73 6.00 0.68 -16.66
N LEU A 74 5.99 -0.43 -17.42
CA LEU A 74 5.45 -1.72 -16.95
C LEU A 74 6.33 -2.30 -15.85
N SER A 75 7.65 -2.22 -16.01
CA SER A 75 8.60 -2.64 -14.98
C SER A 75 8.45 -1.80 -13.70
N LEU A 76 8.29 -0.47 -13.83
CA LEU A 76 8.07 0.40 -12.68
C LEU A 76 6.74 0.11 -11.98
N ALA A 77 5.66 -0.13 -12.74
CA ALA A 77 4.38 -0.55 -12.18
C ALA A 77 4.49 -1.89 -11.45
N GLY A 78 5.21 -2.86 -12.02
CA GLY A 78 5.50 -4.14 -11.38
C GLY A 78 6.26 -3.97 -10.05
N LEU A 79 7.31 -3.13 -10.03
CA LEU A 79 8.05 -2.82 -8.80
C LEU A 79 7.17 -2.17 -7.73
N GLY A 80 6.28 -1.26 -8.13
CA GLY A 80 5.29 -0.66 -7.23
C GLY A 80 4.36 -1.69 -6.59
N LEU A 81 3.88 -2.66 -7.38
CA LEU A 81 3.01 -3.73 -6.87
C LEU A 81 3.74 -4.69 -5.95
N VAL A 82 5.00 -5.03 -6.26
CA VAL A 82 5.83 -5.86 -5.37
C VAL A 82 6.05 -5.16 -4.04
N ALA A 83 6.39 -3.86 -4.06
CA ALA A 83 6.53 -3.07 -2.85
C ALA A 83 5.21 -2.99 -2.07
N LEU A 84 4.07 -2.83 -2.75
CA LEU A 84 2.75 -2.83 -2.12
C LEU A 84 2.45 -4.16 -1.44
N VAL A 85 2.72 -5.30 -2.09
CA VAL A 85 2.53 -6.62 -1.50
C VAL A 85 3.43 -6.81 -0.29
N GLY A 86 4.69 -6.39 -0.37
CA GLY A 86 5.61 -6.39 0.77
C GLY A 86 5.08 -5.56 1.93
N LEU A 87 4.56 -4.37 1.66
CA LEU A 87 3.97 -3.50 2.68
C LEU A 87 2.72 -4.12 3.31
N VAL A 88 1.81 -4.68 2.51
CA VAL A 88 0.63 -5.40 3.02
C VAL A 88 1.07 -6.56 3.93
N GLY A 89 2.09 -7.32 3.51
CA GLY A 89 2.67 -8.38 4.34
C GLY A 89 3.18 -7.87 5.68
N VAL A 90 3.90 -6.74 5.70
CA VAL A 90 4.32 -6.07 6.94
C VAL A 90 3.12 -5.67 7.79
N LEU A 91 2.12 -4.99 7.21
CA LEU A 91 0.95 -4.51 7.94
C LEU A 91 0.10 -5.64 8.54
N LEU A 92 0.08 -6.82 7.92
CA LEU A 92 -0.65 -7.98 8.43
C LEU A 92 0.15 -8.80 9.46
N THR A 93 1.46 -8.58 9.58
CA THR A 93 2.33 -9.39 10.46
C THR A 93 2.88 -8.62 11.65
N LEU A 94 3.15 -7.33 11.51
CA LEU A 94 3.80 -6.50 12.53
C LEU A 94 2.84 -5.45 13.08
N GLU A 95 2.21 -5.75 14.21
CA GLU A 95 1.33 -4.80 14.90
C GLU A 95 2.08 -3.54 15.38
N GLN A 96 3.33 -3.71 15.80
CA GLN A 96 4.19 -2.64 16.31
C GLN A 96 4.33 -1.46 15.34
N VAL A 97 4.26 -1.74 14.03
CA VAL A 97 4.38 -0.72 12.97
C VAL A 97 3.28 0.34 13.07
N PHE A 98 2.09 -0.02 13.57
CA PHE A 98 1.00 0.93 13.70
C PHE A 98 1.15 1.90 14.88
N TYR A 99 1.93 1.55 15.90
CA TYR A 99 2.10 2.37 17.10
C TYR A 99 3.43 3.14 17.11
N PHE A 100 4.49 2.53 16.57
CA PHE A 100 5.83 3.10 16.54
C PHE A 100 6.23 3.58 15.14
N GLY A 101 5.45 3.26 14.10
CA GLY A 101 5.81 3.59 12.72
C GLY A 101 6.75 2.58 12.07
N LEU A 102 6.78 2.61 10.74
CA LEU A 102 7.57 1.68 9.91
C LEU A 102 9.07 1.79 10.17
N GLY A 103 9.58 3.01 10.29
CA GLY A 103 11.01 3.30 10.43
C GLY A 103 11.61 2.87 11.76
N ASP A 104 10.85 3.03 12.84
CA ASP A 104 11.34 2.69 14.19
C ASP A 104 11.34 1.18 14.42
N VAL A 105 10.40 0.44 13.80
CA VAL A 105 10.42 -1.02 13.82
C VAL A 105 11.51 -1.58 12.91
N ARG A 106 11.62 -1.08 11.68
CA ARG A 106 12.70 -1.41 10.75
C ARG A 106 13.06 -0.21 9.87
N PRO A 107 14.30 0.33 9.97
CA PRO A 107 14.71 1.52 9.22
C PRO A 107 14.53 1.38 7.70
N ALA A 108 14.75 0.17 7.16
CA ALA A 108 14.57 -0.11 5.74
C ALA A 108 13.12 0.07 5.24
N LEU A 109 12.12 -0.04 6.12
CA LEU A 109 10.71 0.11 5.77
C LEU A 109 10.24 1.57 5.74
N ALA A 110 11.00 2.50 6.33
CA ALA A 110 10.66 3.92 6.35
C ALA A 110 10.50 4.51 4.95
N ALA A 111 11.34 4.07 4.01
CA ALA A 111 11.33 4.57 2.63
C ALA A 111 10.20 3.98 1.78
N LEU A 112 9.58 2.87 2.22
CA LEU A 112 8.62 2.11 1.45
C LEU A 112 7.34 2.92 1.08
N PRO A 113 6.67 3.63 2.01
CA PRO A 113 5.51 4.47 1.65
C PRO A 113 5.88 5.59 0.68
N TYR A 114 7.06 6.22 0.83
CA TYR A 114 7.55 7.24 -0.10
C TYR A 114 7.87 6.68 -1.47
N PHE A 115 8.46 5.48 -1.53
CA PHE A 115 8.71 4.79 -2.79
C PHE A 115 7.40 4.53 -3.54
N LEU A 116 6.37 4.01 -2.86
CA LEU A 116 5.05 3.81 -3.45
C LEU A 116 4.44 5.12 -3.95
N LEU A 117 4.59 6.21 -3.19
CA LEU A 117 4.12 7.53 -3.57
C LEU A 117 4.80 8.02 -4.86
N VAL A 118 6.13 7.94 -4.93
CA VAL A 118 6.90 8.33 -6.11
C VAL A 118 6.50 7.49 -7.32
N VAL A 119 6.36 6.17 -7.16
CA VAL A 119 5.89 5.29 -8.23
C VAL A 119 4.50 5.70 -8.70
N ALA A 120 3.55 5.92 -7.79
CA ALA A 120 2.19 6.36 -8.14
C ALA A 120 2.19 7.69 -8.91
N VAL A 121 2.98 8.68 -8.47
CA VAL A 121 3.09 9.97 -9.16
C VAL A 121 3.67 9.80 -10.56
N VAL A 122 4.75 9.03 -10.72
CA VAL A 122 5.38 8.79 -12.03
C VAL A 122 4.41 8.08 -12.97
N LEU A 123 3.72 7.03 -12.50
CA LEU A 123 2.72 6.30 -13.28
C LEU A 123 1.55 7.20 -13.68
N PHE A 124 1.08 8.06 -12.78
CA PHE A 124 -0.01 8.99 -13.04
C PHE A 124 0.36 10.03 -14.10
N LEU A 125 1.52 10.67 -13.97
CA LEU A 125 2.03 11.62 -14.96
C LEU A 125 2.21 10.96 -16.32
N ARG A 126 2.72 9.71 -16.35
CA ARG A 126 2.88 8.93 -17.58
C ARG A 126 1.53 8.61 -18.22
N ALA A 127 0.56 8.11 -17.45
CA ALA A 127 -0.78 7.78 -17.94
C ALA A 127 -1.53 9.02 -18.47
N ARG A 128 -1.28 10.20 -17.90
CA ARG A 128 -1.78 11.48 -18.44
C ARG A 128 -1.13 11.84 -19.77
N ARG A 129 0.20 11.75 -19.87
CA ARG A 129 0.96 12.11 -21.10
C ARG A 129 0.78 11.13 -22.26
N HIS A 130 0.58 9.84 -21.96
CA HIS A 130 0.49 8.77 -22.98
C HIS A 130 -0.81 7.97 -22.82
N PRO A 131 -1.94 8.42 -23.40
CA PRO A 131 -3.23 7.77 -23.23
C PRO A 131 -3.24 6.31 -23.72
N GLY A 132 -2.47 5.98 -24.75
CA GLY A 132 -2.35 4.60 -25.24
C GLY A 132 -1.61 3.65 -24.30
N GLU A 133 -0.99 4.13 -23.23
CA GLU A 133 -0.36 3.30 -22.18
C GLU A 133 -1.23 3.19 -20.93
N ARG A 134 -2.43 3.80 -20.89
CA ARG A 134 -3.27 3.84 -19.69
C ARG A 134 -3.71 2.46 -19.21
N TRP A 135 -4.04 1.55 -20.14
CA TRP A 135 -4.63 0.26 -19.81
C TRP A 135 -3.78 -0.57 -18.83
N PRO A 136 -2.46 -0.77 -19.04
CA PRO A 136 -1.62 -1.45 -18.05
C PRO A 136 -1.42 -0.69 -16.74
N LEU A 137 -1.37 0.66 -16.80
CA LEU A 137 -0.93 1.50 -15.68
C LEU A 137 -2.08 1.86 -14.74
N MET A 138 -3.32 1.94 -15.25
CA MET A 138 -4.49 2.34 -14.47
C MET A 138 -4.81 1.36 -13.35
N PRO A 139 -4.84 0.03 -13.55
CA PRO A 139 -5.14 -0.88 -12.45
C PRO A 139 -4.02 -0.87 -11.39
N ALA A 140 -2.76 -0.67 -11.80
CA ALA A 140 -1.66 -0.48 -10.84
C ALA A 140 -1.86 0.79 -10.00
N LEU A 141 -2.27 1.91 -10.61
CA LEU A 141 -2.61 3.14 -9.89
C LEU A 141 -3.80 2.94 -8.94
N VAL A 142 -4.87 2.28 -9.39
CA VAL A 142 -6.05 1.98 -8.58
C VAL A 142 -5.68 1.16 -7.35
N LEU A 143 -4.74 0.22 -7.47
CA LEU A 143 -4.26 -0.59 -6.35
C LEU A 143 -3.37 0.21 -5.40
N LEU A 144 -2.53 1.11 -5.92
CA LEU A 144 -1.61 1.91 -5.11
C LEU A 144 -2.34 2.97 -4.27
N LEU A 145 -3.37 3.62 -4.81
CA LEU A 145 -4.01 4.79 -4.19
C LEU A 145 -4.64 4.50 -2.81
N PRO A 146 -5.46 3.46 -2.61
CA PRO A 146 -6.02 3.15 -1.30
C PRO A 146 -4.94 2.80 -0.28
N MET A 147 -3.86 2.16 -0.72
CA MET A 147 -2.74 1.83 0.16
C MET A 147 -2.02 3.10 0.62
N LEU A 148 -1.80 4.06 -0.27
CA LEU A 148 -1.22 5.36 0.07
C LEU A 148 -2.13 6.16 1.02
N ALA A 149 -3.45 6.11 0.80
CA ALA A 149 -4.42 6.71 1.71
C ALA A 149 -4.35 6.05 3.10
N GLY A 150 -4.24 4.72 3.16
CA GLY A 150 -4.01 3.99 4.41
C GLY A 150 -2.71 4.42 5.10
N CYS A 151 -1.60 4.51 4.35
CA CYS A 151 -0.31 4.98 4.89
C CYS A 151 -0.40 6.40 5.47
N ALA A 152 -1.17 7.28 4.84
CA ALA A 152 -1.44 8.62 5.37
C ALA A 152 -2.31 8.57 6.64
N TYR A 153 -3.34 7.72 6.67
CA TYR A 153 -4.18 7.51 7.85
C TYR A 153 -3.38 6.98 9.06
N TRP A 154 -2.45 6.04 8.85
CA TRP A 154 -1.58 5.50 9.89
C TRP A 154 -0.33 6.37 10.17
N GLY A 155 -0.22 7.56 9.56
CA GLY A 155 0.85 8.51 9.86
C GLY A 155 2.23 8.14 9.30
N PHE A 156 2.35 7.14 8.42
CA PHE A 156 3.66 6.65 7.93
C PHE A 156 4.46 7.63 7.08
N PHE A 157 3.88 8.78 6.71
CA PHE A 157 4.56 9.86 5.99
C PHE A 157 5.08 10.97 6.90
N LEU A 158 4.77 10.92 8.19
CA LEU A 158 5.19 11.92 9.16
C LEU A 158 6.19 11.28 10.12
N PRO A 159 7.25 12.00 10.52
CA PRO A 159 8.09 11.54 11.60
C PRO A 159 7.27 11.49 12.90
N HIS A 160 7.38 10.37 13.63
CA HIS A 160 6.82 10.21 14.97
C HIS A 160 7.77 10.80 16.03
#